data_AF-A0A1C3NYT0-F1
#
_entry.id   AF-A0A1C3NYT0-F1
#
_cell.length_a   1.000
_cell.length_b   1.000
_cell.length_c   1.000
_cell.angle_alpha   90.00
_cell.angle_beta   90.00
_cell.angle_gamma   90.00
#
_symmetry.space_group_name_H-M   'P 1'
#
loop_
_entity.id
_entity.type
_entity.pdbx_description
1 polymer ?
#
loop_
_entity_poly.entity_id
_entity_poly.type
_entity_poly.pdbx_seq_one_letter_code
_entity_poly.pdbx_strand_id
1 'polypeptide(L)' 'MHHHVRDVSFGEDASTSRTGHGPVNLATLRAAVVAALKDAGYLYIPEGRRDHITPADALYLHGLTA' A
#
# COMPACT_ATOMS: atom_id res chain seq x y z
N MET A 1 -15.19 -15.83 3.21
CA MET A 1 -13.85 -15.58 2.60
C MET A 1 -14.03 -14.61 1.46
N HIS A 2 -13.49 -13.40 1.54
CA HIS A 2 -13.56 -12.43 0.46
C HIS A 2 -12.20 -12.38 -0.26
N HIS A 3 -12.12 -12.94 -1.46
CA HIS A 3 -10.87 -13.02 -2.21
C HIS A 3 -10.62 -11.70 -2.95
N HIS A 4 -9.59 -10.98 -2.52
CA HIS A 4 -9.13 -9.75 -3.16
C HIS A 4 -7.85 -10.01 -3.96
N VAL A 5 -7.93 -9.90 -5.29
CA VAL A 5 -6.71 -9.75 -6.11
C VAL A 5 -6.10 -8.40 -5.78
N ARG A 6 -4.88 -8.37 -5.20
CA ARG A 6 -4.24 -7.13 -4.73
C ARG A 6 -4.15 -6.11 -5.87
N ASP A 7 -3.62 -6.54 -7.01
CA ASP A 7 -3.26 -5.64 -8.09
C ASP A 7 -4.47 -4.88 -8.67
N VAL A 8 -5.66 -5.51 -8.64
CA VAL A 8 -6.94 -4.89 -9.00
C VAL A 8 -7.53 -4.10 -7.82
N SER A 9 -7.59 -4.68 -6.62
CA SER A 9 -8.26 -4.10 -5.44
C SER A 9 -7.61 -2.82 -4.91
N PHE A 10 -6.35 -2.58 -5.29
CA PHE A 10 -5.54 -1.41 -4.93
C PHE A 10 -5.23 -0.50 -6.14
N GLY A 11 -5.80 -0.78 -7.33
CA GLY A 11 -5.57 0.02 -8.55
C GLY A 11 -4.15 -0.05 -9.10
N GLU A 12 -3.36 -1.03 -8.66
CA GLU A 12 -1.94 -1.18 -9.00
C GLU A 12 -1.70 -1.51 -10.47
N ASP A 13 -2.60 -2.29 -11.08
CA ASP A 13 -2.61 -2.67 -12.50
C ASP A 13 -2.88 -1.47 -13.42
N ALA A 14 -3.62 -0.47 -12.93
CA ALA A 14 -3.88 0.78 -13.64
C ALA A 14 -2.66 1.73 -13.68
N SER A 15 -1.53 1.36 -13.06
CA SER A 15 -0.34 2.21 -13.05
C SER A 15 0.27 2.38 -14.45
N THR A 16 0.46 3.64 -14.83
CA THR A 16 1.09 4.05 -16.09
C THR A 16 2.61 4.23 -15.97
N SER A 17 3.18 4.12 -14.77
CA SER A 17 4.63 4.25 -14.49
C SER A 17 5.42 3.02 -14.97
N ARG A 18 5.51 2.86 -16.29
CA ARG A 18 6.06 1.68 -16.98
C ARG A 18 7.50 1.85 -17.48
N THR A 19 8.13 3.00 -17.24
CA THR A 19 9.48 3.34 -17.73
C THR A 19 10.49 3.44 -16.58
N GLY A 20 11.77 3.20 -16.90
CA GLY A 20 12.88 3.28 -15.95
C GLY A 20 12.63 2.42 -14.71
N HIS A 21 12.90 2.98 -13.53
CA HIS A 21 12.68 2.31 -12.24
C HIS A 21 11.24 2.40 -11.72
N GLY A 22 10.29 2.97 -12.48
CA GLY A 22 8.89 3.14 -12.06
C GLY A 22 8.23 1.87 -11.51
N PRO A 23 8.27 0.72 -12.24
CA PRO A 23 7.69 -0.54 -11.76
C PRO A 23 8.37 -1.08 -10.49
N VAL A 24 9.70 -0.95 -10.39
CA VAL A 24 10.49 -1.45 -9.26
C VAL A 24 10.23 -0.62 -8.02
N ASN A 25 10.33 0.72 -8.12
CA ASN A 25 10.06 1.63 -7.02
C ASN A 25 8.65 1.42 -6.46
N LEU A 26 7.66 1.24 -7.33
CA LEU A 26 6.28 1.02 -6.93
C LEU A 26 6.07 -0.35 -6.27
N ALA A 27 6.79 -1.40 -6.72
CA ALA A 27 6.83 -2.69 -6.02
C ALA A 27 7.47 -2.58 -4.61
N THR A 28 8.57 -1.83 -4.47
CA THR A 28 9.21 -1.57 -3.18
C THR A 28 8.29 -0.81 -2.22
N LEU A 29 7.62 0.24 -2.68
CA LEU A 29 6.66 1.01 -1.88
C LEU A 29 5.48 0.14 -1.41
N ARG A 30 4.94 -0.73 -2.27
CA ARG A 30 3.89 -1.70 -1.89
C ARG A 30 4.37 -2.67 -0.81
N ALA A 31 5.59 -3.19 -0.92
CA ALA A 31 6.16 -4.07 0.08
C ALA A 31 6.31 -3.37 1.45
N ALA A 32 6.74 -2.11 1.45
CA ALA A 32 6.84 -1.28 2.66
C ALA A 32 5.48 -1.04 3.32
N VAL A 33 4.45 -0.65 2.54
CA VAL A 33 3.07 -0.47 3.04
C VAL A 33 2.50 -1.78 3.62
N VAL A 34 2.71 -2.91 2.93
CA VAL A 34 2.25 -4.23 3.41
C VAL A 34 2.97 -4.66 4.69
N ALA A 35 4.25 -4.30 4.86
CA ALA A 35 4.98 -4.55 6.11
C ALA A 35 4.43 -3.70 7.26
N ALA A 36 4.34 -2.38 7.09
CA ALA A 36 3.87 -1.48 8.14
C ALA A 36 2.43 -1.76 8.59
N LEU A 37 1.53 -2.16 7.68
CA LEU A 37 0.19 -2.60 8.06
C LEU A 37 0.19 -3.90 8.89
N LYS A 38 1.12 -4.83 8.65
CA LYS A 38 1.27 -6.02 9.51
C LYS A 38 1.84 -5.67 10.87
N ASP A 39 2.83 -4.78 10.92
CA ASP A 39 3.44 -4.31 12.16
C ASP A 39 2.45 -3.51 13.02
N ALA A 40 1.53 -2.77 12.39
CA ALA A 40 0.38 -2.13 13.03
C ALA A 40 -0.74 -3.11 13.46
N GLY A 41 -0.58 -4.42 13.24
CA GLY A 41 -1.48 -5.47 13.73
C GLY A 41 -2.65 -5.85 12.80
N TYR A 42 -2.68 -5.37 11.55
CA TYR A 42 -3.77 -5.71 10.63
C TYR A 42 -3.63 -7.15 10.10
N LEU A 43 -4.66 -7.96 10.36
CA LEU A 43 -4.79 -9.32 9.81
C LEU A 43 -4.92 -9.33 8.28
N TYR A 44 -5.45 -8.26 7.70
CA TYR A 44 -5.75 -8.14 6.27
C TYR A 44 -5.41 -6.74 5.75
N ILE A 45 -4.83 -6.67 4.54
CA ILE A 45 -4.37 -5.40 3.94
C ILE A 45 -5.52 -4.44 3.55
N PRO A 46 -6.69 -4.89 3.03
CA PRO A 46 -7.80 -3.99 2.70
C PRO A 46 -8.39 -3.26 3.90
N GLU A 47 -8.40 -3.90 5.07
CA GLU A 47 -8.74 -3.36 6.39
C GLU A 47 -7.75 -2.25 6.75
N GLY A 48 -6.46 -2.57 6.80
CA GLY A 48 -5.41 -1.59 7.09
C GLY A 48 -5.41 -0.36 6.18
N ARG A 49 -5.70 -0.54 4.87
CA ARG A 49 -5.85 0.59 3.93
C ARG A 49 -7.07 1.48 4.23
N ARG A 50 -8.17 0.90 4.70
CA ARG A 50 -9.41 1.66 4.98
C ARG A 50 -9.28 2.57 6.21
N ASP A 51 -8.36 2.23 7.12
CA ASP A 51 -8.07 3.04 8.30
C ASP A 51 -7.03 4.14 8.01
N HIS A 52 -6.27 4.03 6.91
CA HIS A 52 -5.20 4.96 6.51
C HIS A 52 -5.50 5.61 5.14
N ILE A 53 -6.71 6.16 4.98
CA ILE A 53 -7.17 6.73 3.69
C ILE A 53 -6.65 8.14 3.40
N THR A 54 -6.20 8.90 4.41
CA THR A 54 -5.61 10.22 4.17
C THR A 54 -4.10 10.09 3.91
N PRO A 55 -3.50 10.97 3.09
CA PRO A 55 -2.05 10.98 2.90
C PRO A 55 -1.27 11.18 4.20
N ALA A 56 -1.82 11.92 5.17
CA ALA A 56 -1.18 12.15 6.46
C ALA A 56 -1.13 10.86 7.29
N ASP A 57 -2.26 10.14 7.43
CA ASP A 57 -2.32 8.88 8.19
C ASP A 57 -1.40 7.81 7.57
N ALA A 58 -1.38 7.73 6.24
CA ALA A 58 -0.48 6.83 5.51
C ALA A 58 1.01 7.17 5.70
N LEU A 59 1.38 8.44 5.87
CA LEU A 59 2.74 8.85 6.19
C LEU A 59 3.09 8.58 7.66
N TYR A 60 2.17 8.86 8.59
CA TYR A 60 2.36 8.60 10.02
C TYR A 60 2.55 7.11 10.34
N LEU A 61 1.87 6.21 9.61
CA LEU A 61 2.09 4.76 9.67
C LEU A 61 3.56 4.36 9.39
N HIS A 62 4.29 5.17 8.63
CA HIS A 62 5.70 4.98 8.31
C HIS A 62 6.65 5.86 9.16
N GLY A 63 6.13 6.54 10.19
CA GLY A 63 6.91 7.48 11.01
C GLY A 63 7.31 8.76 10.28
N LEU A 64 6.70 9.05 9.13
CA LEU A 64 6.95 10.25 8.34
C LEU A 64 5.95 11.35 8.72
N THR A 65 6.46 12.54 9.03
CA THR A 65 5.66 13.74 9.29
C THR A 65 5.72 14.66 8.07
N ALA A 66 4.57 15.25 7.68
CA ALA A 66 4.48 16.22 6.59
C ALA A 66 4.93 17.64 7.01
#